data_AF-A0A7D8UW59-F1
#
_entry.id   AF-A0A7D8UW59-F1
#
_cell.length_a   1.000
_cell.length_b   1.000
_cell.length_c   1.000
_cell.angle_alpha   90.00
_cell.angle_beta   90.00
_cell.angle_gamma   90.00
#
_symmetry.space_group_name_H-M   'P 1'
#
loop_
_entity.id
_entity.type
_entity.pdbx_description
1 polymer ?
#
loop_
_entity_poly.entity_id
_entity_poly.type
_entity_poly.pdbx_seq_one_letter_code
_entity_poly.pdbx_strand_id
1 'polypeptide(L)'
;MTATTSQPLIAEFEPPSPLEESLPTFYIGHHESKRPLPVTEFVLRQAQDAGYDMLTSPITSPHFHSRVLTLVSSYIVEVSRLETSDDLNSTSSIPPAPIIPPLTPFDTPMTPSDTLSQLIGYCSPWIDLCSSDPLISNISRQVLNIEIAYASFCGVGNIIVPGPRNYSSGSTDNNGIIQYARAIQEALTIGSYIQMAIHVPMYGHDEVKDMTGDLQPFARDYQSSGKSKESKDLDLFETWDAWNFIRSPSEELSSNFES
;
A
#
# COMPACT_ATOMS: atom_id res chain seq x y z
N MET A 1 -52.62 -41.32 -54.12
CA MET A 1 -51.35 -41.23 -53.39
C MET A 1 -50.42 -40.31 -54.17
N THR A 2 -50.34 -39.05 -53.77
CA THR A 2 -49.22 -38.13 -54.07
C THR A 2 -49.37 -36.98 -53.07
N ALA A 3 -48.61 -37.05 -51.99
CA ALA A 3 -48.57 -36.02 -50.96
C ALA A 3 -47.65 -34.88 -51.44
N THR A 4 -48.19 -33.67 -51.54
CA THR A 4 -47.42 -32.46 -51.81
C THR A 4 -46.92 -31.92 -50.48
N THR A 5 -45.68 -32.26 -50.13
CA THR A 5 -45.00 -31.72 -48.94
C THR A 5 -44.51 -30.32 -49.24
N SER A 6 -45.15 -29.32 -48.65
CA SER A 6 -44.69 -27.93 -48.55
C SER A 6 -43.48 -27.83 -47.63
N GLN A 7 -42.31 -27.48 -48.19
CA GLN A 7 -41.10 -27.11 -47.46
C GLN A 7 -41.31 -25.79 -46.69
N PRO A 8 -40.92 -25.68 -45.40
CA PRO A 8 -40.85 -24.40 -44.73
C PRO A 8 -39.57 -23.65 -45.13
N LEU A 9 -39.67 -22.33 -45.23
CA LEU A 9 -38.58 -21.40 -45.48
C LEU A 9 -37.40 -21.68 -44.55
N ILE A 10 -36.23 -21.87 -45.14
CA ILE A 10 -34.94 -21.78 -44.45
C ILE A 10 -34.80 -20.32 -44.03
N ALA A 11 -34.84 -20.08 -42.72
CA ALA A 11 -34.46 -18.79 -42.15
C ALA A 11 -33.00 -18.52 -42.55
N GLU A 12 -32.76 -17.43 -43.27
CA GLU A 12 -31.43 -16.90 -43.50
C GLU A 12 -30.73 -16.73 -42.16
N PHE A 13 -29.70 -17.55 -41.95
CA PHE A 13 -28.74 -17.36 -40.87
C PHE A 13 -27.94 -16.12 -41.23
N GLU A 14 -28.42 -14.96 -40.79
CA GLU A 14 -27.71 -13.70 -40.86
C GLU A 14 -26.38 -13.90 -40.11
N PRO A 15 -25.22 -13.86 -40.78
CA PRO A 15 -23.95 -13.98 -40.09
C PRO A 15 -23.85 -12.80 -39.11
N PRO A 16 -23.44 -13.02 -37.84
CA PRO A 16 -23.30 -11.93 -36.90
C PRO A 16 -22.36 -10.88 -37.51
N SER A 17 -22.86 -9.66 -37.61
CA SER A 17 -22.15 -8.53 -38.20
C SER A 17 -20.75 -8.42 -37.57
N PRO A 18 -19.68 -8.25 -38.36
CA PRO A 18 -18.30 -8.14 -37.85
C PRO A 18 -18.02 -6.82 -37.10
N LEU A 19 -19.09 -6.11 -36.66
CA LEU A 19 -19.06 -4.80 -36.01
C LEU A 19 -19.58 -4.81 -34.57
N GLU A 20 -19.81 -5.98 -33.96
CA GLU A 20 -19.56 -6.11 -32.51
C GLU A 20 -18.04 -6.13 -32.27
N GLU A 21 -17.38 -5.07 -32.76
CA GLU A 21 -16.06 -4.64 -32.33
C GLU A 21 -16.14 -4.56 -30.82
N SER A 22 -15.43 -5.47 -30.16
CA SER A 22 -15.38 -5.63 -28.71
C SER A 22 -15.42 -4.28 -28.00
N LEU A 23 -16.61 -3.90 -27.51
CA LEU A 23 -16.73 -2.73 -26.65
C LEU A 23 -15.76 -2.96 -25.49
N PRO A 24 -14.90 -1.99 -25.15
CA PRO A 24 -13.94 -2.19 -24.07
C PRO A 24 -14.71 -2.48 -22.79
N THR A 25 -14.49 -3.67 -22.21
CA THR A 25 -15.04 -4.03 -20.91
C THR A 25 -14.33 -3.18 -19.85
N PHE A 26 -15.07 -2.25 -19.24
CA PHE A 26 -14.57 -1.49 -18.10
C PHE A 26 -14.85 -2.25 -16.82
N TYR A 27 -13.81 -2.43 -16.00
CA TYR A 27 -13.95 -2.94 -14.64
C TYR A 27 -13.97 -1.75 -13.68
N ILE A 28 -15.01 -1.66 -12.85
CA ILE A 28 -15.18 -0.55 -11.91
C ILE A 28 -15.04 -1.08 -10.48
N GLY A 29 -14.03 -0.57 -9.78
CA GLY A 29 -13.80 -0.88 -8.36
C GLY A 29 -14.44 0.16 -7.44
N HIS A 30 -15.07 -0.27 -6.35
CA HIS A 30 -15.46 0.61 -5.26
C HIS A 30 -14.33 0.70 -4.22
N HIS A 31 -13.83 1.92 -4.01
CA HIS A 31 -12.78 2.17 -3.02
C HIS A 31 -13.36 2.55 -1.66
N GLU A 32 -13.09 1.72 -0.66
CA GLU A 32 -13.46 1.93 0.74
C GLU A 32 -12.32 1.48 1.68
N SER A 33 -11.32 2.33 1.87
CA SER A 33 -10.11 2.03 2.66
C SER A 33 -10.32 1.95 4.18
N LYS A 34 -11.41 2.53 4.71
CA LYS A 34 -11.66 2.64 6.17
C LYS A 34 -12.72 1.67 6.70
N ARG A 35 -13.04 0.63 5.93
CA ARG A 35 -14.10 -0.32 6.30
C ARG A 35 -13.70 -1.11 7.57
N PRO A 36 -14.52 -1.08 8.65
CA PRO A 36 -14.22 -1.79 9.89
C PRO A 36 -14.64 -3.27 9.88
N LEU A 37 -15.53 -3.65 8.96
CA LEU A 37 -16.10 -5.00 8.87
C LEU A 37 -15.50 -5.77 7.68
N PRO A 38 -15.34 -7.10 7.80
CA PRO A 38 -14.88 -7.91 6.69
C PRO A 38 -15.84 -7.85 5.50
N VAL A 39 -15.29 -7.96 4.29
CA VAL A 39 -16.10 -8.04 3.06
C VAL A 39 -16.69 -9.44 2.98
N THR A 40 -17.99 -9.55 3.21
CA THR A 40 -18.76 -10.80 3.06
C THR A 40 -19.31 -10.91 1.64
N GLU A 41 -19.68 -12.13 1.23
CA GLU A 41 -20.35 -12.37 -0.06
C GLU A 41 -21.60 -11.50 -0.24
N PHE A 42 -22.32 -11.22 0.84
CA PHE A 42 -23.49 -10.34 0.81
C PHE A 42 -23.13 -8.92 0.38
N VAL A 43 -22.06 -8.34 0.93
CA VAL A 43 -21.58 -7.00 0.57
C VAL A 43 -21.12 -6.98 -0.89
N LEU A 44 -20.41 -8.04 -1.30
CA LEU A 44 -19.93 -8.17 -2.67
C LEU A 44 -21.08 -8.20 -3.67
N ARG A 45 -22.12 -8.97 -3.38
CA ARG A 45 -23.34 -9.01 -4.20
C ARG A 45 -24.08 -7.69 -4.22
N GLN A 46 -24.17 -7.00 -3.08
CA GLN A 46 -24.75 -5.67 -3.01
C GLN A 46 -23.97 -4.65 -3.87
N ALA A 47 -22.64 -4.76 -3.92
CA ALA A 47 -21.81 -3.92 -4.77
C ALA A 47 -21.99 -4.24 -6.26
N GLN A 48 -22.11 -5.52 -6.62
CA GLN A 48 -22.43 -5.97 -7.97
C GLN A 48 -23.81 -5.48 -8.43
N ASP A 49 -24.82 -5.53 -7.55
CA ASP A 49 -26.16 -4.98 -7.82
C ASP A 49 -26.11 -3.45 -8.06
N ALA A 50 -25.11 -2.77 -7.51
CA ALA A 50 -24.85 -1.34 -7.75
C ALA A 50 -23.95 -1.06 -8.96
N GLY A 51 -23.48 -2.11 -9.67
CA GLY A 51 -22.64 -2.01 -10.86
C GLY A 51 -21.13 -1.93 -10.62
N TYR A 52 -20.65 -2.33 -9.44
CA TYR A 52 -19.22 -2.46 -9.14
C TYR A 52 -18.74 -3.90 -9.31
N ASP A 53 -17.61 -4.08 -10.00
CA ASP A 53 -17.01 -5.39 -10.26
C ASP A 53 -16.04 -5.82 -9.15
N MET A 54 -15.39 -4.84 -8.50
CA MET A 54 -14.37 -5.08 -7.49
C MET A 54 -14.55 -4.20 -6.27
N LEU A 55 -14.06 -4.64 -5.13
CA LEU A 55 -14.08 -3.91 -3.87
C LEU A 55 -12.68 -3.79 -3.30
N THR A 56 -12.31 -2.65 -2.74
CA THR A 56 -11.09 -2.55 -1.93
C THR A 56 -11.38 -2.90 -0.47
N SER A 57 -10.48 -3.62 0.19
CA SER A 57 -10.56 -3.90 1.63
C SER A 57 -9.21 -3.64 2.30
N PRO A 58 -9.16 -3.04 3.50
CA PRO A 58 -7.93 -2.96 4.26
C PRO A 58 -7.42 -4.37 4.61
N ILE A 59 -6.10 -4.56 4.54
CA ILE A 59 -5.45 -5.83 4.89
C ILE A 59 -5.44 -6.06 6.40
N THR A 60 -5.22 -4.99 7.16
CA THR A 60 -5.17 -5.02 8.64
C THR A 60 -6.28 -4.21 9.28
N SER A 61 -6.64 -4.56 10.50
CA SER A 61 -7.63 -3.86 11.31
C SER A 61 -7.00 -2.72 12.13
N PRO A 62 -7.82 -1.78 12.63
CA PRO A 62 -7.36 -0.76 13.60
C PRO A 62 -6.77 -1.34 14.90
N HIS A 63 -7.08 -2.60 15.21
CA HIS A 63 -6.48 -3.29 16.36
C HIS A 63 -4.97 -3.52 16.15
N PHE A 64 -4.58 -3.95 14.96
CA PHE A 64 -3.17 -4.13 14.60
C PHE A 64 -2.40 -2.81 14.71
N HIS A 65 -2.99 -1.74 14.20
CA HIS A 65 -2.44 -0.39 14.29
C HIS A 65 -2.19 0.05 15.75
N SER A 66 -3.19 -0.13 16.63
CA SER A 66 -3.05 0.19 18.06
C SER A 66 -1.95 -0.62 18.74
N ARG A 67 -1.79 -1.89 18.36
CA ARG A 67 -0.74 -2.79 18.86
C ARG A 67 0.65 -2.30 18.45
N VAL A 68 0.82 -1.91 17.19
CA VAL A 68 2.09 -1.34 16.69
C VAL A 68 2.41 -0.03 17.39
N LEU A 69 1.44 0.87 17.53
CA LEU A 69 1.64 2.14 18.26
C LEU A 69 2.06 1.95 19.71
N THR A 70 1.46 0.98 20.40
CA THR A 70 1.83 0.64 21.79
C THR A 70 3.27 0.13 21.86
N LEU A 71 3.67 -0.73 20.91
CA LEU A 71 5.04 -1.24 20.82
C LEU A 71 6.05 -0.11 20.60
N VAL A 72 5.80 0.76 19.62
CA VAL A 72 6.65 1.93 19.32
C VAL A 72 6.78 2.84 20.54
N SER A 73 5.65 3.18 21.16
CA SER A 73 5.63 4.05 22.35
C SER A 73 6.41 3.44 23.51
N SER A 74 6.26 2.13 23.76
CA SER A 74 6.99 1.43 24.82
C SER A 74 8.50 1.42 24.57
N TYR A 75 8.91 1.24 23.32
CA TYR A 75 10.31 1.27 22.93
C TYR A 75 10.92 2.67 23.11
N ILE A 76 10.23 3.72 22.67
CA ILE A 76 10.69 5.11 22.84
C ILE A 76 10.86 5.47 24.32
N VAL A 77 9.95 5.01 25.19
CA VAL A 77 10.05 5.22 26.63
C VAL A 77 11.29 4.52 27.21
N GLU A 78 11.56 3.27 26.82
CA GLU A 78 12.73 2.54 27.33
C GLU A 78 14.05 3.14 26.83
N VAL A 79 14.12 3.53 25.56
CA VAL A 79 15.30 4.23 25.02
C VAL A 79 15.54 5.54 25.75
N SER A 80 14.50 6.36 25.97
CA SER A 80 14.62 7.62 26.71
C SER A 80 15.09 7.42 28.16
N ARG A 81 14.70 6.30 28.78
CA ARG A 81 15.11 5.94 30.14
C ARG A 81 16.59 5.59 30.23
N LEU A 82 17.11 4.89 29.22
CA LEU A 82 18.52 4.52 29.10
C LEU A 82 19.41 5.71 28.74
N GLU A 83 18.92 6.65 27.93
CA GLU A 83 19.62 7.90 27.60
C GLU A 83 19.82 8.83 28.81
N THR A 84 18.96 8.72 29.83
CA THR A 84 19.05 9.53 31.07
C THR A 84 20.01 8.92 32.10
N SER A 85 20.33 7.62 31.99
CA SER A 85 21.29 6.93 32.86
C SER A 85 22.69 6.94 32.23
N ASP A 86 23.39 8.05 32.47
CA ASP A 86 24.78 8.47 32.18
C ASP A 86 25.93 7.43 32.01
N ASP A 87 25.77 6.36 31.22
CA ASP A 87 26.85 5.43 30.81
C ASP A 87 27.25 5.67 29.34
N LEU A 88 27.76 6.88 29.06
CA LEU A 88 28.04 7.43 27.72
C LEU A 88 29.17 6.77 26.90
N ASN A 89 29.71 5.60 27.30
CA ASN A 89 30.86 4.98 26.64
C ASN A 89 30.62 3.59 26.05
N SER A 90 29.38 3.10 26.02
CA SER A 90 29.08 1.80 25.45
C SER A 90 28.03 1.92 24.35
N THR A 91 28.46 1.86 23.09
CA THR A 91 27.60 1.65 21.90
C THR A 91 26.75 0.37 21.96
N SER A 92 26.83 -0.40 23.06
CA SER A 92 26.08 -1.62 23.34
C SER A 92 24.76 -1.40 24.12
N SER A 93 24.42 -0.18 24.55
CA SER A 93 23.24 0.04 25.42
C SER A 93 21.97 0.47 24.67
N ILE A 94 22.01 0.69 23.35
CA ILE A 94 20.79 1.00 22.59
C ILE A 94 20.08 -0.32 22.29
N PRO A 95 18.84 -0.53 22.77
CA PRO A 95 18.10 -1.75 22.50
C PRO A 95 17.86 -1.90 20.98
N PRO A 96 17.93 -3.12 20.43
CA PRO A 96 17.69 -3.35 19.01
C PRO A 96 16.29 -2.86 18.61
N ALA A 97 16.13 -2.47 17.35
CA ALA A 97 14.85 -2.00 16.84
C ALA A 97 13.74 -3.04 17.12
N PRO A 98 12.54 -2.60 17.54
CA PRO A 98 11.47 -3.50 17.90
C PRO A 98 11.02 -4.30 16.67
N ILE A 99 10.81 -5.60 16.88
CA ILE A 99 10.31 -6.53 15.87
C ILE A 99 8.79 -6.61 16.02
N ILE A 100 8.07 -6.44 14.91
CA ILE A 100 6.61 -6.50 14.92
C ILE A 100 6.18 -7.97 15.03
N PRO A 101 5.34 -8.34 16.01
CA PRO A 101 4.81 -9.69 16.12
C PRO A 101 3.95 -10.07 14.91
N PRO A 102 3.86 -11.37 14.56
CA PRO A 102 2.96 -11.85 13.52
C PRO A 102 1.50 -11.40 13.72
N LEU A 103 0.73 -11.42 12.63
CA LEU A 103 -0.70 -11.11 12.68
C LEU A 103 -1.47 -12.17 13.47
N THR A 104 -2.38 -11.70 14.32
CA THR A 104 -3.38 -12.53 14.98
C THR A 104 -4.72 -12.46 14.23
N PRO A 105 -5.66 -13.39 14.47
CA PRO A 105 -6.98 -13.35 13.82
C PRO A 105 -7.79 -12.07 14.09
N PHE A 106 -7.46 -11.30 15.13
CA PHE A 106 -8.10 -10.01 15.43
C PHE A 106 -7.45 -8.84 14.68
N ASP A 107 -6.24 -9.03 14.17
CA ASP A 107 -5.43 -8.01 13.50
C ASP A 107 -5.79 -7.85 12.02
N THR A 108 -6.59 -8.76 11.46
CA THR A 108 -6.97 -8.73 10.05
C THR A 108 -8.44 -9.14 9.88
N PRO A 109 -9.22 -8.38 9.10
CA PRO A 109 -10.57 -8.79 8.71
C PRO A 109 -10.55 -9.77 7.53
N MET A 110 -9.40 -9.96 6.88
CA MET A 110 -9.30 -10.81 5.68
C MET A 110 -9.10 -12.26 6.07
N THR A 111 -9.81 -13.15 5.39
CA THR A 111 -9.64 -14.60 5.53
C THR A 111 -9.60 -15.23 4.14
N PRO A 112 -8.81 -16.30 3.92
CA PRO A 112 -8.82 -17.03 2.65
C PRO A 112 -10.26 -17.43 2.27
N SER A 113 -10.74 -16.96 1.11
CA SER A 113 -12.09 -17.20 0.62
C SER A 113 -12.15 -17.01 -0.90
N ASP A 114 -13.14 -17.60 -1.54
CA ASP A 114 -13.33 -17.54 -3.01
C ASP A 114 -13.66 -16.12 -3.51
N THR A 115 -14.17 -15.26 -2.62
CA THR A 115 -14.49 -13.86 -2.91
C THR A 115 -13.27 -12.95 -3.10
N LEU A 116 -12.07 -13.44 -2.77
CA LEU A 116 -10.83 -12.65 -2.83
C LEU A 116 -10.41 -12.29 -4.26
N SER A 117 -10.89 -13.01 -5.27
CA SER A 117 -10.66 -12.69 -6.69
C SER A 117 -11.24 -11.33 -7.09
N GLN A 118 -12.29 -10.87 -6.41
CA GLN A 118 -12.97 -9.59 -6.65
C GLN A 118 -12.54 -8.52 -5.62
N LEU A 119 -11.57 -8.85 -4.77
CA LEU A 119 -11.08 -7.97 -3.72
C LEU A 119 -9.69 -7.42 -4.06
N ILE A 120 -9.51 -6.13 -3.78
CA ILE A 120 -8.22 -5.45 -3.87
C ILE A 120 -7.77 -5.13 -2.45
N GLY A 121 -6.61 -5.67 -2.05
CA GLY A 121 -6.04 -5.37 -0.73
C GLY A 121 -5.55 -3.93 -0.68
N TYR A 122 -5.89 -3.18 0.35
CA TYR A 122 -5.36 -1.84 0.58
C TYR A 122 -4.38 -1.88 1.76
N CYS A 123 -3.14 -1.49 1.52
CA CYS A 123 -2.12 -1.39 2.57
C CYS A 123 -2.44 -0.23 3.52
N SER A 124 -2.01 -0.39 4.77
CA SER A 124 -2.25 0.61 5.81
C SER A 124 -1.74 2.00 5.43
N PRO A 125 -2.58 3.05 5.39
CA PRO A 125 -2.14 4.38 4.98
C PRO A 125 -1.25 5.06 6.03
N TRP A 126 -1.29 4.62 7.29
CA TRP A 126 -0.50 5.16 8.41
C TRP A 126 0.99 4.77 8.40
N ILE A 127 1.43 3.93 7.45
CA ILE A 127 2.84 3.61 7.26
C ILE A 127 3.57 4.81 6.63
N ASP A 128 4.80 5.05 7.05
CA ASP A 128 5.66 6.09 6.46
C ASP A 128 7.04 5.49 6.13
N LEU A 129 7.19 5.03 4.89
CA LEU A 129 8.44 4.48 4.36
C LEU A 129 9.45 5.57 3.97
N CYS A 130 9.01 6.83 3.84
CA CYS A 130 9.86 7.97 3.50
C CYS A 130 10.29 8.76 4.74
N SER A 131 10.00 8.25 5.95
CA SER A 131 10.32 8.93 7.19
C SER A 131 11.83 9.12 7.33
N SER A 132 12.25 10.31 7.79
CA SER A 132 13.65 10.59 8.10
C SER A 132 14.14 9.84 9.34
N ASP A 133 13.23 9.39 10.21
CA ASP A 133 13.58 8.57 11.38
C ASP A 133 13.76 7.10 10.94
N PRO A 134 14.98 6.52 11.08
CA PRO A 134 15.24 5.14 10.71
C PRO A 134 14.40 4.13 11.50
N LEU A 135 13.95 4.46 12.71
CA LEU A 135 13.06 3.62 13.49
C LEU A 135 11.69 3.49 12.80
N ILE A 136 11.09 4.63 12.45
CA ILE A 136 9.76 4.68 11.83
C ILE A 136 9.79 4.08 10.42
N SER A 137 10.83 4.37 9.64
CA SER A 137 11.03 3.76 8.31
C SER A 137 11.17 2.23 8.41
N ASN A 138 11.96 1.72 9.35
CA ASN A 138 12.13 0.28 9.55
C ASN A 138 10.84 -0.42 10.02
N ILE A 139 10.10 0.19 10.93
CA ILE A 139 8.82 -0.36 11.43
C ILE A 139 7.78 -0.35 10.30
N SER A 140 7.67 0.75 9.56
CA SER A 140 6.77 0.85 8.40
C SER A 140 7.07 -0.21 7.34
N ARG A 141 8.36 -0.48 7.09
CA ARG A 141 8.80 -1.56 6.20
C ARG A 141 8.39 -2.94 6.72
N GLN A 142 8.60 -3.21 8.00
CA GLN A 142 8.16 -4.47 8.61
C GLN A 142 6.63 -4.66 8.50
N VAL A 143 5.85 -3.60 8.75
CA VAL A 143 4.39 -3.62 8.60
C VAL A 143 4.01 -3.98 7.17
N LEU A 144 4.56 -3.26 6.18
CA LEU A 144 4.27 -3.50 4.77
C LEU A 144 4.56 -4.95 4.37
N ASN A 145 5.71 -5.48 4.78
CA ASN A 145 6.10 -6.86 4.49
C ASN A 145 5.13 -7.87 5.10
N ILE A 146 4.69 -7.65 6.34
CA ILE A 146 3.71 -8.51 7.02
C ILE A 146 2.35 -8.46 6.30
N GLU A 147 1.89 -7.27 5.92
CA GLU A 147 0.64 -7.09 5.18
C GLU A 147 0.67 -7.81 3.84
N ILE A 148 1.76 -7.67 3.08
CA ILE A 148 1.91 -8.27 1.75
C ILE A 148 2.06 -9.79 1.85
N ALA A 149 2.86 -10.28 2.80
CA ALA A 149 2.96 -11.71 3.06
C ALA A 149 1.59 -12.31 3.41
N TYR A 150 0.79 -11.61 4.21
CA TYR A 150 -0.55 -12.05 4.58
C TYR A 150 -1.54 -11.99 3.41
N ALA A 151 -1.52 -10.91 2.63
CA ALA A 151 -2.34 -10.79 1.42
C ALA A 151 -2.01 -11.92 0.43
N SER A 152 -0.72 -12.26 0.27
CA SER A 152 -0.28 -13.39 -0.54
C SER A 152 -0.79 -14.72 0.01
N PHE A 153 -0.77 -14.91 1.33
CA PHE A 153 -1.30 -16.10 1.98
C PHE A 153 -2.82 -16.24 1.78
N CYS A 154 -3.56 -15.14 1.84
CA CYS A 154 -4.99 -15.13 1.55
C CYS A 154 -5.29 -15.44 0.08
N GLY A 155 -4.36 -15.18 -0.85
CA GLY A 155 -4.57 -15.36 -2.29
C GLY A 155 -5.12 -14.12 -2.98
N VAL A 156 -4.85 -12.93 -2.44
CA VAL A 156 -5.22 -11.65 -3.07
C VAL A 156 -4.34 -11.41 -4.30
N GLY A 157 -4.95 -11.17 -5.45
CA GLY A 157 -4.23 -10.92 -6.69
C GLY A 157 -3.73 -9.47 -6.85
N ASN A 158 -4.49 -8.49 -6.34
CA ASN A 158 -4.19 -7.07 -6.52
C ASN A 158 -4.09 -6.37 -5.17
N ILE A 159 -3.03 -5.60 -4.96
CA ILE A 159 -2.86 -4.74 -3.78
C ILE A 159 -2.59 -3.29 -4.19
N ILE A 160 -3.05 -2.36 -3.36
CA ILE A 160 -2.79 -0.94 -3.47
C ILE A 160 -1.91 -0.52 -2.30
N VAL A 161 -0.74 0.04 -2.61
CA VAL A 161 0.18 0.63 -1.65
C VAL A 161 0.03 2.15 -1.71
N PRO A 162 -0.16 2.85 -0.58
CA PRO A 162 -0.19 4.30 -0.57
C PRO A 162 1.16 4.86 -1.06
N GLY A 163 1.12 5.88 -1.91
CA GLY A 163 2.32 6.53 -2.42
C GLY A 163 3.14 7.21 -1.33
N PRO A 164 4.38 7.62 -1.65
CA PRO A 164 5.25 8.29 -0.70
C PRO A 164 4.61 9.60 -0.20
N ARG A 165 4.75 9.90 1.10
CA ARG A 165 4.14 11.10 1.70
C ARG A 165 4.99 12.35 1.52
N ASN A 166 6.30 12.18 1.44
CA ASN A 166 7.27 13.26 1.28
C ASN A 166 7.99 13.13 -0.07
N TYR A 167 7.62 13.99 -1.02
CA TYR A 167 8.22 14.10 -2.35
C TYR A 167 9.37 15.13 -2.34
N SER A 168 10.30 15.06 -1.39
CA SER A 168 11.39 16.06 -1.35
C SER A 168 12.46 15.74 -2.40
N SER A 169 12.15 16.02 -3.67
CA SER A 169 13.09 15.92 -4.80
C SER A 169 14.08 17.11 -4.84
N GLY A 170 13.77 18.21 -4.14
CA GLY A 170 14.42 19.51 -4.33
C GLY A 170 15.66 19.85 -3.48
N SER A 171 16.10 19.03 -2.52
CA SER A 171 17.32 19.34 -1.75
C SER A 171 17.96 18.09 -1.16
N THR A 172 19.08 17.63 -1.74
CA THR A 172 20.16 16.79 -1.19
C THR A 172 19.81 15.48 -0.42
N ASP A 173 18.53 15.23 -0.14
CA ASP A 173 18.00 14.25 0.81
C ASP A 173 16.99 13.32 0.10
N ASN A 174 17.33 12.86 -1.12
CA ASN A 174 16.58 11.82 -1.86
C ASN A 174 16.54 10.47 -1.13
N ASN A 175 17.11 10.39 0.07
CA ASN A 175 17.21 9.18 0.89
C ASN A 175 15.82 8.58 1.20
N GLY A 176 14.79 9.40 1.42
CA GLY A 176 13.43 8.91 1.72
C GLY A 176 12.79 8.14 0.54
N ILE A 177 12.88 8.68 -0.68
CA ILE A 177 12.33 8.04 -1.88
C ILE A 177 13.13 6.78 -2.23
N ILE A 178 14.46 6.80 -2.04
CA ILE A 178 15.31 5.61 -2.20
C ILE A 178 14.90 4.49 -1.23
N GLN A 179 14.64 4.82 0.04
CA GLN A 179 14.16 3.86 1.02
C GLN A 179 12.78 3.31 0.66
N TYR A 180 11.87 4.16 0.19
CA TYR A 180 10.58 3.73 -0.32
C TYR A 180 10.72 2.74 -1.47
N ALA A 181 11.50 3.08 -2.50
CA ALA A 181 11.72 2.21 -3.66
C ALA A 181 12.31 0.85 -3.26
N ARG A 182 13.29 0.85 -2.34
CA ARG A 182 13.86 -0.39 -1.78
C ARG A 182 12.82 -1.23 -1.03
N ALA A 183 11.99 -0.60 -0.19
CA ALA A 183 10.93 -1.29 0.54
C ALA A 183 9.89 -1.91 -0.41
N ILE A 184 9.53 -1.21 -1.49
CA ILE A 184 8.64 -1.74 -2.54
C ILE A 184 9.28 -2.94 -3.26
N GLN A 185 10.57 -2.87 -3.59
CA GLN A 185 11.28 -3.97 -4.24
C GLN A 185 11.36 -5.22 -3.34
N GLU A 186 11.61 -5.03 -2.05
CA GLU A 186 11.57 -6.09 -1.04
C GLU A 186 10.17 -6.71 -0.95
N ALA A 187 9.14 -5.87 -0.85
CA ALA A 187 7.74 -6.27 -0.84
C ALA A 187 7.32 -7.09 -2.08
N LEU A 188 7.75 -6.67 -3.28
CA LEU A 188 7.53 -7.41 -4.53
C LEU A 188 8.21 -8.78 -4.52
N THR A 189 9.35 -8.91 -3.85
CA THR A 189 10.05 -10.19 -3.70
C THR A 189 9.29 -11.15 -2.78
N ILE A 190 8.62 -10.62 -1.75
CA ILE A 190 7.79 -11.39 -0.81
C ILE A 190 6.50 -11.86 -1.50
N GLY A 191 5.81 -10.96 -2.22
CA GLY A 191 4.54 -11.22 -2.89
C GLY A 191 4.67 -11.42 -4.39
N SER A 192 5.46 -12.42 -4.85
CA SER A 192 5.83 -12.58 -6.26
C SER A 192 4.68 -12.78 -7.25
N TYR A 193 3.50 -13.19 -6.76
CA TYR A 193 2.29 -13.40 -7.57
C TYR A 193 1.29 -12.24 -7.47
N ILE A 194 1.58 -11.22 -6.66
CA ILE A 194 0.67 -10.10 -6.42
C ILE A 194 0.99 -8.95 -7.37
N GLN A 195 -0.03 -8.41 -8.02
CA GLN A 195 0.05 -7.14 -8.72
C GLN A 195 -0.05 -5.98 -7.73
N MET A 196 1.01 -5.19 -7.65
CA MET A 196 1.07 -4.01 -6.80
C MET A 196 0.77 -2.74 -7.60
N ALA A 197 -0.19 -1.95 -7.12
CA ALA A 197 -0.48 -0.61 -7.62
C ALA A 197 -0.05 0.42 -6.58
N ILE A 198 0.76 1.40 -6.98
CA ILE A 198 1.14 2.51 -6.09
C ILE A 198 0.15 3.65 -6.30
N HIS A 199 -0.59 4.00 -5.24
CA HIS A 199 -1.56 5.08 -5.27
C HIS A 199 -0.87 6.42 -5.03
N VAL A 200 -0.53 7.08 -6.13
CA VAL A 200 0.16 8.37 -6.13
C VAL A 200 -0.85 9.49 -6.45
N PRO A 201 -0.97 10.55 -5.62
CA PRO A 201 -1.83 11.69 -5.91
C PRO A 201 -1.32 12.49 -7.11
N MET A 202 -2.19 13.21 -7.82
CA MET A 202 -1.78 14.03 -8.97
C MET A 202 -1.07 15.33 -8.56
N TYR A 203 -1.34 15.83 -7.35
CA TYR A 203 -0.77 17.07 -6.81
C TYR A 203 -0.32 16.85 -5.36
N GLY A 204 0.70 17.60 -4.93
CA GLY A 204 1.20 17.60 -3.56
C GLY A 204 0.07 17.85 -2.57
N HIS A 205 -0.19 16.88 -1.69
CA HIS A 205 -1.44 16.80 -0.95
C HIS A 205 -1.30 17.20 0.51
N ASP A 206 -2.07 18.20 0.95
CA ASP A 206 -2.12 18.71 2.32
C ASP A 206 -3.05 17.88 3.23
N GLU A 207 -3.80 16.90 2.69
CA GLU A 207 -4.74 16.04 3.47
C GLU A 207 -4.05 15.00 4.35
N VAL A 208 -2.73 14.89 4.25
CA VAL A 208 -1.92 13.93 4.99
C VAL A 208 -1.76 14.31 6.48
N LYS A 209 -2.20 15.51 6.89
CA LYS A 209 -2.06 16.02 8.27
C LYS A 209 -3.03 15.43 9.30
N ASP A 210 -4.17 14.86 8.90
CA ASP A 210 -5.23 14.42 9.82
C ASP A 210 -5.46 12.91 9.79
N MET A 211 -4.40 12.11 9.65
CA MET A 211 -4.52 10.66 9.81
C MET A 211 -4.39 10.29 11.30
N THR A 212 -5.49 9.88 11.91
CA THR A 212 -5.54 9.49 13.32
C THR A 212 -4.56 8.33 13.60
N GLY A 213 -3.58 8.57 14.47
CA GLY A 213 -2.57 7.58 14.89
C GLY A 213 -1.41 7.38 13.90
N ASP A 214 -1.08 8.40 13.14
CA ASP A 214 0.14 8.42 12.33
C ASP A 214 1.40 8.07 13.15
N LEU A 215 2.40 7.47 12.50
CA LEU A 215 3.73 7.23 13.06
C LEU A 215 4.63 8.47 13.02
N GLN A 216 4.33 9.45 12.15
CA GLN A 216 5.12 10.68 12.04
C GLN A 216 5.28 11.45 13.37
N PRO A 217 4.26 11.59 14.24
CA PRO A 217 4.41 12.24 15.55
C PRO A 217 5.39 11.52 16.49
N PHE A 218 5.69 10.25 16.25
CA PHE A 218 6.66 9.48 17.03
C PHE A 218 8.09 9.54 16.45
N ALA A 219 8.26 10.11 15.26
CA ALA A 219 9.58 10.31 14.68
C ALA A 219 10.39 11.27 15.56
N ARG A 220 11.56 10.84 16.00
CA ARG A 220 12.50 11.72 16.69
C ARG A 220 13.03 12.73 15.66
N ASP A 221 13.03 14.01 16.03
CA ASP A 221 13.52 15.12 15.20
C ASP A 221 15.02 14.98 14.90
N TYR A 222 15.39 14.13 13.95
CA TYR A 222 16.78 14.00 13.53
C TYR A 222 17.23 15.23 12.71
N GLN A 223 16.30 16.04 12.17
CA GLN A 223 16.61 17.21 11.33
C GLN A 223 15.56 18.35 11.32
N SER A 224 14.69 18.51 12.33
CA SER A 224 13.71 19.64 12.30
C SER A 224 14.23 20.98 12.86
N SER A 225 15.55 21.23 12.79
CA SER A 225 16.13 22.57 12.96
C SER A 225 16.18 23.36 11.64
N GLY A 226 15.15 23.25 10.81
CA GLY A 226 15.11 23.85 9.48
C GLY A 226 13.74 24.36 9.07
N LYS A 227 13.33 25.50 9.65
CA LYS A 227 12.31 26.46 9.17
C LYS A 227 10.96 25.91 8.71
N SER A 228 9.96 26.23 9.53
CA SER A 228 8.57 26.36 9.12
C SER A 228 8.41 27.29 7.89
N LYS A 229 7.65 26.79 6.90
CA LYS A 229 6.86 27.54 5.91
C LYS A 229 7.55 28.72 5.22
N GLU A 230 8.28 28.43 4.15
CA GLU A 230 8.12 29.24 2.94
C GLU A 230 7.35 28.40 1.92
N SER A 231 6.40 29.03 1.25
CA SER A 231 5.66 28.46 0.12
C SER A 231 6.67 28.00 -0.94
N LYS A 232 7.08 26.73 -0.87
CA LYS A 232 7.71 26.08 -2.02
C LYS A 232 6.68 26.16 -3.13
N ASP A 233 7.06 26.82 -4.21
CA ASP A 233 6.41 26.67 -5.51
C ASP A 233 6.20 25.17 -5.67
N LEU A 234 4.94 24.72 -5.64
CA LEU A 234 4.62 23.31 -5.75
C LEU A 234 5.05 22.90 -7.15
N ASP A 235 6.19 22.23 -7.26
CA ASP A 235 6.62 21.72 -8.54
C ASP A 235 5.63 20.62 -8.93
N LEU A 236 4.84 20.94 -9.95
CA LEU A 236 3.74 20.13 -10.47
C LEU A 236 4.21 18.74 -10.94
N PHE A 237 5.51 18.56 -11.14
CA PHE A 237 6.10 17.32 -11.63
C PHE A 237 6.84 16.50 -10.55
N GLU A 238 6.98 16.99 -9.32
CA GLU A 238 7.67 16.26 -8.23
C GLU A 238 7.11 14.84 -8.03
N THR A 239 5.79 14.73 -8.11
CA THR A 239 5.09 13.46 -7.92
C THR A 239 5.31 12.49 -9.09
N TRP A 240 5.42 13.03 -10.32
CA TRP A 240 5.75 12.24 -11.49
C TRP A 240 7.21 11.79 -11.46
N ASP A 241 8.13 12.63 -11.03
CA ASP A 241 9.55 12.29 -10.91
C ASP A 241 9.78 11.24 -9.83
N ALA A 242 9.08 11.33 -8.69
CA ALA A 242 9.12 10.32 -7.65
C ALA A 242 8.58 8.97 -8.15
N TRP A 243 7.46 8.96 -8.88
CA TRP A 243 6.99 7.75 -9.53
C TRP A 243 8.05 7.24 -10.52
N ASN A 244 8.53 8.08 -11.43
CA ASN A 244 9.55 7.70 -12.39
C ASN A 244 10.80 7.08 -11.73
N PHE A 245 11.22 7.61 -10.58
CA PHE A 245 12.30 7.07 -9.79
C PHE A 245 11.97 5.68 -9.22
N ILE A 246 10.77 5.49 -8.66
CA ILE A 246 10.35 4.20 -8.07
C ILE A 246 10.23 3.09 -9.13
N ARG A 247 9.77 3.37 -10.37
CA ARG A 247 9.76 2.35 -11.45
C ARG A 247 11.13 2.03 -11.99
N SER A 248 12.01 3.03 -12.02
CA SER A 248 13.24 2.90 -12.80
C SER A 248 14.05 1.77 -12.17
N PRO A 249 14.44 0.75 -12.97
CA PRO A 249 15.19 -0.38 -12.44
C PRO A 249 16.45 0.16 -11.79
N SER A 250 16.59 -0.16 -10.52
CA SER A 250 17.64 0.32 -9.63
C SER A 250 18.99 -0.33 -9.94
N GLU A 251 19.49 -0.22 -11.17
CA GLU A 251 20.89 -0.56 -11.50
C GLU A 251 21.88 0.33 -10.73
N GLU A 252 21.49 1.55 -10.34
CA GLU A 252 22.32 2.44 -9.51
C GLU A 252 22.37 2.10 -8.01
N LEU A 253 21.53 1.16 -7.52
CA LEU A 253 21.58 0.77 -6.11
C LEU A 253 22.59 -0.35 -5.81
N SER A 254 23.07 -1.09 -6.82
CA SER A 254 24.12 -2.10 -6.63
C SER A 254 25.54 -1.52 -6.65
N SER A 255 25.76 -0.34 -7.26
CA SER A 255 27.10 0.27 -7.34
C SER A 255 27.56 0.94 -6.03
N ASN A 256 26.66 1.16 -5.07
CA ASN A 256 26.98 1.78 -3.78
C ASN A 256 27.35 0.78 -2.66
N PHE A 257 27.59 -0.50 -3.00
CA PHE A 257 27.99 -1.54 -2.05
C PHE A 257 29.46 -1.99 -2.19
N GLU A 258 30.23 -1.41 -3.13
CA GLU A 258 31.64 -1.75 -3.37
C GLU A 258 32.62 -0.59 -3.06
N SER A 259 32.40 0.18 -1.99
CA SER A 259 33.41 1.12 -1.47
C SER A 259 33.44 1.17 0.05
#